data_AF-A0A2I3HDG8-F1
#
_entry.id   AF-A0A2I3HDG8-F1
#
_cell.length_a   1.000
_cell.length_b   1.000
_cell.length_c   1.000
_cell.angle_alpha   90.00
_cell.angle_beta   90.00
_cell.angle_gamma   90.00
#
_symmetry.space_group_name_H-M   'P 1'
#
loop_
_entity.id
_entity.type
_entity.pdbx_description
1 polymer ?
#
loop_
_entity_poly.entity_id
_entity_poly.type
_entity_poly.pdbx_seq_one_letter_code
_entity_poly.pdbx_strand_id
1 'polypeptide(L)'
;MAAAPTQIEAELYYLIARFLQSGPCNKSAQVLVRELEEHQLIPCRLDWEGKEHRRSFEDLIVRVHYGMGLLLRLCIEADLQNYL
;
A
#
# COMPACT_ATOMS: atom_id res chain seq x y z
N MET A 1 5.17 25.85 12.39
CA MET A 1 4.58 24.54 12.73
C MET A 1 3.94 24.02 11.47
N ALA A 2 4.58 23.08 10.77
CA ALA A 2 3.99 22.50 9.56
C ALA A 2 2.70 21.76 9.98
N ALA A 3 1.57 22.12 9.37
CA ALA A 3 0.32 21.41 9.59
C ALA A 3 0.53 19.93 9.25
N ALA A 4 -0.08 19.02 10.01
CA ALA A 4 -0.06 17.60 9.66
C ALA A 4 -0.57 17.46 8.21
N PRO A 5 0.13 16.69 7.36
CA PRO A 5 -0.30 16.52 5.98
C PRO A 5 -1.72 15.97 5.98
N THR A 6 -2.54 16.50 5.09
CA THR A 6 -3.84 15.90 4.79
C THR A 6 -3.63 14.50 4.19
N GLN A 7 -4.61 13.61 4.34
CA GLN A 7 -4.56 12.27 3.75
C GLN A 7 -4.25 12.31 2.24
N ILE A 8 -4.74 13.34 1.54
CA ILE A 8 -4.51 13.56 0.12
C ILE A 8 -3.05 13.89 -0.18
N GLU A 9 -2.41 14.71 0.65
CA GLU A 9 -0.99 15.05 0.50
C GLU A 9 -0.11 13.81 0.71
N ALA A 10 -0.40 13.01 1.74
CA ALA A 10 0.28 11.74 2.00
C ALA A 10 0.18 10.76 0.81
N GLU A 11 -1.00 10.63 0.22
CA GLU A 11 -1.23 9.82 -0.98
C GLU A 11 -0.47 10.36 -2.20
N LEU A 12 -0.44 11.69 -2.38
CA LEU A 12 0.30 12.32 -3.47
C LEU A 12 1.81 12.05 -3.37
N TYR A 13 2.39 12.18 -2.17
CA TYR A 13 3.82 11.89 -1.97
C TYR A 13 4.15 10.43 -2.29
N TYR A 14 3.30 9.49 -1.88
CA TYR A 14 3.44 8.08 -2.22
C TYR A 14 3.45 7.86 -3.75
N LEU A 15 2.50 8.49 -4.47
CA LEU A 15 2.40 8.37 -5.93
C LEU A 15 3.64 8.94 -6.63
N ILE A 16 4.16 10.07 -6.15
CA ILE A 16 5.39 10.68 -6.67
C ILE A 16 6.58 9.75 -6.45
N ALA A 17 6.74 9.21 -5.23
CA ALA A 17 7.81 8.26 -4.92
C ALA A 17 7.76 7.03 -5.84
N ARG A 18 6.56 6.51 -6.11
CA ARG A 18 6.35 5.37 -7.02
C ARG A 18 6.68 5.71 -8.47
N PHE A 19 6.27 6.89 -8.94
CA PHE A 19 6.59 7.39 -10.27
C PHE A 19 8.11 7.51 -10.45
N LEU A 20 8.81 8.10 -9.49
CA LEU A 20 10.26 8.27 -9.52
C LEU A 20 11.01 6.92 -9.47
N GLN A 21 10.51 5.93 -8.71
CA GLN A 21 11.08 4.58 -8.67
C GLN A 21 11.03 3.87 -10.03
N SER A 22 9.95 4.07 -10.80
CA SER A 22 9.84 3.50 -12.16
C SER A 22 10.65 4.26 -13.23
N GLY A 23 11.21 5.42 -12.89
CA GLY A 23 11.96 6.28 -13.81
C GLY A 23 13.48 6.26 -13.57
N PRO A 24 14.23 7.12 -14.29
CA PRO A 24 15.67 7.28 -14.11
C PRO A 24 16.04 7.89 -12.75
N CYS A 25 15.07 8.46 -12.04
CA CYS A 25 15.24 9.20 -10.78
C CYS A 25 15.12 8.30 -9.53
N ASN A 26 15.59 7.05 -9.59
CA ASN A 26 15.49 6.09 -8.49
C ASN A 26 16.16 6.59 -7.19
N LYS A 27 17.33 7.26 -7.30
CA LYS A 27 18.02 7.85 -6.14
C LYS A 27 17.16 8.87 -5.40
N SER A 28 16.50 9.76 -6.14
CA SER A 28 15.58 10.75 -5.56
C SER A 28 14.37 10.07 -4.92
N ALA A 29 13.87 8.99 -5.52
CA ALA A 29 12.78 8.20 -4.96
C ALA A 29 13.17 7.59 -3.61
N GLN A 30 14.37 7.03 -3.47
CA GLN A 30 14.84 6.45 -2.20
C GLN A 30 14.97 7.49 -1.09
N VAL A 31 15.46 8.69 -1.41
CA VAL A 31 15.54 9.79 -0.44
C VAL A 31 14.14 10.21 0.00
N LEU A 32 13.22 10.39 -0.96
CA LEU A 32 11.84 10.75 -0.66
C LEU A 32 11.16 9.70 0.23
N VAL A 33 11.36 8.40 -0.02
CA VAL A 33 10.82 7.32 0.83
C VAL A 33 11.32 7.43 2.27
N ARG A 34 12.61 7.69 2.48
CA ARG A 34 13.18 7.86 3.82
C ARG A 34 12.59 9.07 4.54
N GLU A 35 12.46 10.20 3.85
CA GLU A 35 11.84 11.40 4.42
C GLU A 35 10.36 11.14 4.79
N LEU A 36 9.63 10.38 3.98
CA LEU A 36 8.24 10.01 4.28
C LEU A 36 8.13 9.12 5.54
N GLU A 37 9.07 8.21 5.75
CA GLU A 37 9.14 7.37 6.95
C GLU A 37 9.53 8.18 8.20
N GLU A 38 10.55 9.03 8.09
CA GLU A 38 11.02 9.91 9.18
C GLU A 38 9.93 10.87 9.66
N HIS A 39 9.18 11.44 8.73
CA HIS A 39 8.08 12.37 9.02
C HIS A 39 6.74 11.68 9.26
N GLN A 40 6.68 10.34 9.24
CA GLN A 40 5.44 9.55 9.40
C GLN A 40 4.31 10.01 8.46
N LEU A 41 4.67 10.40 7.24
CA LEU A 41 3.73 10.90 6.22
C LEU A 41 3.10 9.73 5.43
N ILE A 42 3.47 8.49 5.75
CA ILE A 42 2.90 7.31 5.13
C ILE A 42 1.45 7.14 5.62
N PRO A 43 0.46 7.07 4.72
CA PRO A 43 -0.93 6.95 5.12
C PRO A 43 -1.18 5.64 5.89
N CYS A 44 -1.74 5.76 7.09
CA CYS A 44 -2.20 4.63 7.90
C CYS A 44 -3.34 3.89 7.20
N ARG A 45 -3.48 2.59 7.50
CA ARG A 45 -4.61 1.78 7.05
C ARG A 45 -5.65 1.68 8.14
N LEU A 46 -6.91 1.81 7.75
CA LEU A 46 -8.03 1.41 8.59
C LEU A 46 -8.37 -0.07 8.40
N ASP A 47 -8.56 -0.76 9.52
CA ASP A 47 -9.11 -2.10 9.56
C ASP A 47 -10.63 -2.08 9.42
N TRP A 48 -11.24 -3.25 9.24
CA TRP A 48 -12.70 -3.39 9.15
C TRP A 48 -13.40 -2.98 10.47
N GLU A 49 -12.69 -3.01 11.59
CA GLU A 49 -13.11 -2.47 12.89
C GLU A 49 -12.84 -0.96 13.04
N GLY A 50 -12.26 -0.29 12.04
CA GLY A 50 -11.91 1.13 12.08
C GLY A 50 -10.65 1.48 12.87
N LYS A 51 -9.82 0.48 13.23
CA LYS A 51 -8.52 0.72 13.89
C LYS A 51 -7.46 1.13 12.88
N GLU A 52 -6.59 2.06 13.27
CA GLU A 52 -5.45 2.49 12.46
C GLU A 52 -4.25 1.57 12.65
N HIS A 53 -3.67 1.14 11.54
CA HIS A 53 -2.46 0.34 11.48
C HIS A 53 -1.38 1.07 10.69
N ARG A 54 -0.21 1.22 11.33
CA ARG A 54 0.99 1.74 10.69
C ARG A 54 1.45 0.77 9.61
N ARG A 55 1.99 1.32 8.53
CA ARG A 55 2.51 0.56 7.39
C ARG A 55 3.87 1.10 6.97
N SER A 56 4.69 0.23 6.42
CA SER A 56 5.91 0.62 5.72
C SER A 56 5.59 1.07 4.30
N PHE A 57 6.54 1.76 3.66
CA PHE A 57 6.38 2.14 2.26
C PHE A 57 6.30 0.90 1.35
N GLU A 58 7.02 -0.17 1.69
CA GLU A 58 7.00 -1.45 0.99
C GLU A 58 5.62 -2.12 1.03
N ASP A 59 4.92 -2.06 2.17
CA ASP A 59 3.55 -2.58 2.30
C ASP A 59 2.56 -1.90 1.35
N LEU A 60 2.80 -0.64 0.99
CA LEU A 60 1.99 0.07 0.00
C LEU A 60 2.31 -0.39 -1.43
N ILE A 61 3.54 -0.81 -1.71
CA ILE A 61 3.94 -1.36 -3.01
C ILE A 61 3.38 -2.78 -3.20
N VAL A 62 3.39 -3.60 -2.14
CA VAL A 62 2.94 -5.01 -2.15
C VAL A 62 1.40 -5.14 -2.18
N ARG A 63 0.67 -4.14 -2.69
CA ARG A 63 -0.79 -4.21 -2.92
C ARG A 63 -1.21 -5.14 -4.06
N VAL A 64 -0.34 -6.05 -4.51
CA VAL A 64 -0.67 -7.03 -5.56
C VAL A 64 -1.31 -8.25 -4.93
N HIS A 65 -2.64 -8.30 -5.02
CA HIS A 65 -3.55 -9.44 -4.91
C HIS A 65 -2.98 -10.79 -4.43
N TYR A 66 -2.50 -10.89 -3.19
CA TYR A 66 -2.13 -12.19 -2.61
C TYR A 66 -3.33 -13.11 -2.32
N GLY A 67 -4.57 -12.63 -2.47
CA GLY A 67 -5.77 -13.39 -2.12
C GLY A 67 -6.63 -13.85 -3.29
N MET A 68 -6.68 -13.12 -4.42
CA MET A 68 -7.73 -13.37 -5.41
C MET A 68 -7.57 -14.74 -6.09
N GLY A 69 -6.34 -15.16 -6.41
CA GLY A 69 -6.11 -16.47 -7.04
C GLY A 69 -6.41 -17.65 -6.11
N LEU A 70 -6.01 -17.56 -4.84
CA LEU A 70 -6.27 -18.60 -3.84
C LEU A 70 -7.76 -18.67 -3.49
N LEU A 71 -8.42 -17.52 -3.30
CA LEU A 71 -9.85 -17.45 -3.03
C LEU A 71 -10.68 -17.96 -4.22
N LEU A 72 -10.34 -17.57 -5.46
CA LEU A 72 -10.98 -18.09 -6.67
C LEU A 72 -10.82 -19.61 -6.76
N ARG A 73 -9.62 -20.12 -6.47
CA ARG A 73 -9.36 -21.57 -6.48
C ARG A 73 -10.17 -22.32 -5.44
N LEU A 74 -10.25 -21.80 -4.22
CA LEU A 74 -11.07 -22.38 -3.15
C LEU A 74 -12.57 -22.34 -3.49
N CYS A 75 -13.06 -21.27 -4.13
CA CYS A 75 -14.45 -21.19 -4.59
C CYS A 75 -14.74 -22.24 -5.69
N ILE A 76 -13.84 -22.41 -6.66
CA ILE A 76 -13.99 -23.43 -7.71
C ILE A 76 -13.95 -24.85 -7.13
N GLU A 77 -13.04 -25.12 -6.20
CA GLU A 77 -12.94 -26.42 -5.52
C GLU A 77 -14.18 -26.72 -4.66
N ALA A 78 -14.74 -25.72 -3.98
CA ALA A 78 -15.98 -25.87 -3.21
C ALA A 78 -17.21 -26.10 -4.11
N ASP A 79 -17.30 -25.44 -5.27
CA ASP A 79 -18.40 -25.68 -6.23
C ASP A 79 -18.36 -27.10 -6.83
N LEU A 80 -17.16 -27.65 -7.06
CA LEU A 80 -17.00 -29.03 -7.56
C LEU A 80 -17.39 -30.09 -6.51
N GLN A 81 -17.19 -29.81 -5.22
CA GLN A 81 -17.63 -30.70 -4.14
C GLN A 81 -19.15 -30.69 -3.91
N ASN A 82 -19.87 -29.69 -4.44
CA ASN A 82 -21.33 -29.62 -4.38
C ASN A 82 -22.03 -30.30 -5.58
N TYR A 83 -21.26 -30.75 -6.57
CA TYR A 83 -21.75 -31.41 -7.79
C TYR A 83 -21.48 -32.92 -7.82
N LEU A 84 -20.92 -33.48 -6.73
CA LEU A 84 -20.74 -34.91 -6.45
C LEU A 84 -21.51 -35.28 -5.17
#